data_AF-A0A9C9TCN6-F1
#
_entry.id   AF-A0A9C9TCN6-F1
#
_cell.length_a   1.000
_cell.length_b   1.000
_cell.length_c   1.000
_cell.angle_alpha   90.00
_cell.angle_beta   90.00
_cell.angle_gamma   90.00
#
_symmetry.space_group_name_H-M   'P 1'
#
loop_
_entity.id
_entity.type
_entity.pdbx_description
1 polymer ?
#
loop_
_entity_poly.entity_id
_entity_poly.type
_entity_poly.pdbx_seq_one_letter_code
_entity_poly.pdbx_strand_id
1 'polypeptide(L)' 'SVDLRPKEFDLLLALAEHRGIALSREQLLELAWGYDFYGETRTVDVHIAQLRKKLAHSNVEIETVLGVGYKLVT' A
#
# COMPACT_ATOMS: atom_id res chain seq x y z
N SER A 1 6.90 17.01 5.93
CA SER A 1 6.60 15.72 6.58
C SER A 1 5.20 15.31 6.19
N VAL A 2 4.94 14.02 5.92
CA VAL A 2 3.60 13.49 5.59
C VAL A 2 3.07 12.76 6.81
N ASP A 3 1.87 13.11 7.27
CA ASP A 3 1.26 12.48 8.45
C ASP A 3 0.49 11.21 8.06
N LEU A 4 0.93 10.05 8.57
CA LEU A 4 0.38 8.74 8.25
C LEU A 4 -0.13 8.06 9.51
N ARG A 5 -1.30 7.44 9.40
CA ARG A 5 -1.82 6.52 10.42
C ARG A 5 -0.98 5.23 10.42
N PRO A 6 -0.93 4.48 11.53
CA PRO A 6 -0.08 3.28 11.63
C PRO A 6 -0.22 2.33 10.45
N LYS A 7 -1.45 1.99 10.03
CA LYS A 7 -1.66 1.07 8.90
C LYS A 7 -1.42 1.67 7.52
N GLU A 8 -1.49 2.99 7.36
CA GLU A 8 -1.01 3.63 6.13
C GLU A 8 0.51 3.56 6.05
N PHE A 9 1.19 3.76 7.17
CA PHE A 9 2.64 3.63 7.25
C PHE A 9 3.10 2.20 7.00
N ASP A 10 2.50 1.20 7.66
CA ASP A 10 2.83 -0.22 7.46
C ASP A 10 2.65 -0.63 6.00
N LEU A 11 1.55 -0.19 5.36
CA LEU A 11 1.28 -0.48 3.95
C LEU A 11 2.27 0.21 3.01
N LEU A 12 2.63 1.46 3.29
CA LEU A 12 3.65 2.17 2.53
C LEU A 12 5.04 1.53 2.71
N LEU A 13 5.36 1.07 3.93
CA LEU A 13 6.61 0.37 4.23
C LEU A 13 6.70 -0.92 3.42
N ALA A 14 5.65 -1.75 3.42
CA ALA A 14 5.62 -2.98 2.63
C ALA A 14 5.87 -2.72 1.13
N LEU A 15 5.24 -1.68 0.58
CA LEU A 15 5.45 -1.25 -0.79
C LEU A 15 6.85 -0.70 -1.05
N ALA A 16 7.46 -0.01 -0.07
CA ALA A 16 8.79 0.58 -0.18
C ALA A 16 9.91 -0.46 -0.09
N GLU A 17 9.76 -1.47 0.77
CA GLU A 17 10.66 -2.61 0.85
C GLU A 17 10.67 -3.43 -0.45
N HIS A 18 9.55 -3.41 -1.18
CA HIS A 18 9.37 -4.08 -2.48
C HIS A 18 9.23 -3.07 -3.63
N ARG A 19 9.97 -1.97 -3.57
CA ARG A 19 9.88 -0.89 -4.56
C ARG A 19 10.05 -1.39 -5.99
N GLY A 20 9.16 -0.95 -6.88
CA GLY A 20 9.16 -1.39 -8.29
C GLY A 20 8.52 -2.76 -8.54
N ILE A 21 8.14 -3.50 -7.49
CA ILE A 21 7.47 -4.81 -7.60
C ILE A 21 5.98 -4.62 -7.32
N ALA A 22 5.14 -5.24 -8.15
CA ALA A 22 3.70 -5.27 -7.94
C ALA A 22 3.33 -6.34 -6.92
N LEU A 23 2.72 -5.94 -5.82
CA LEU A 23 2.21 -6.82 -4.77
C LEU A 23 0.69 -6.95 -4.89
N SER A 24 0.17 -8.17 -4.73
CA SER A 24 -1.27 -8.41 -4.70
C SER A 24 -1.92 -7.82 -3.45
N ARG A 25 -3.26 -7.72 -3.45
CA ARG A 25 -3.98 -7.22 -2.27
C ARG A 25 -3.80 -8.14 -1.08
N GLU A 26 -3.77 -9.45 -1.32
CA GLU A 26 -3.56 -10.47 -0.30
C GLU A 26 -2.15 -10.33 0.29
N GLN A 27 -1.12 -10.18 -0.54
CA GLN A 27 0.26 -9.96 -0.08
C GLN A 27 0.37 -8.66 0.75
N LEU A 28 -0.23 -7.57 0.28
CA LEU A 28 -0.21 -6.30 1.00
C LEU A 28 -0.98 -6.37 2.32
N LEU A 29 -2.09 -7.09 2.35
CA LEU A 29 -2.87 -7.32 3.56
C LEU A 29 -2.04 -8.09 4.59
N GLU A 30 -1.42 -9.18 4.16
CA GLU A 30 -0.58 -10.04 5.00
C GLU A 30 0.65 -9.30 5.52
N LEU A 31 1.35 -8.54 4.68
CA LEU A 31 2.55 -7.78 5.08
C LEU A 31 2.22 -6.65 6.07
N ALA A 32 1.10 -5.94 5.87
CA ALA A 32 0.76 -4.77 6.69
C ALA A 32 -0.12 -5.08 7.91
N TRP A 33 -0.90 -6.16 7.90
CA TRP A 33 -1.77 -6.56 9.02
C TRP A 33 -1.35 -7.87 9.71
N GLY A 34 -0.56 -8.71 9.05
CA GLY A 34 -0.15 -10.03 9.53
C GLY A 34 -1.10 -11.16 9.11
N TYR A 35 -0.62 -12.40 9.23
CA TYR A 35 -1.34 -13.63 8.84
C TYR A 35 -2.65 -13.86 9.59
N ASP A 36 -2.76 -13.39 10.84
CA ASP A 36 -3.93 -13.62 11.69
C ASP A 36 -5.08 -12.61 11.43
N PHE A 37 -4.91 -11.72 10.46
CA PHE A 37 -5.93 -10.72 10.13
C PHE A 37 -7.02 -11.29 9.21
N TYR A 38 -8.17 -11.62 9.80
CA TYR A 38 -9.37 -12.08 9.08
C TYR A 38 -10.15 -10.93 8.40
N GLY A 39 -9.46 -9.99 7.77
CA GLY A 39 -10.09 -8.88 7.06
C GLY A 39 -10.21 -9.08 5.56
N GLU A 40 -11.04 -8.27 4.92
CA GLU A 40 -11.19 -8.27 3.47
C GLU A 40 -10.05 -7.50 2.79
N THR A 41 -9.59 -8.00 1.65
CA THR A 41 -8.58 -7.35 0.79
C THR A 41 -8.98 -5.95 0.33
N ARG A 42 -10.28 -5.63 0.36
CA ARG A 42 -10.81 -4.27 0.12
C ARG A 42 -10.29 -3.21 1.09
N THR A 43 -9.83 -3.60 2.29
CA THR A 43 -9.20 -2.65 3.21
C THR A 43 -7.92 -2.06 2.61
N VAL A 44 -7.18 -2.85 1.83
CA VAL A 44 -5.97 -2.40 1.14
C VAL A 44 -6.33 -1.28 0.17
N ASP A 45 -7.36 -1.45 -0.64
CA ASP A 45 -7.79 -0.46 -1.63
C ASP A 45 -8.11 0.90 -0.98
N VAL A 46 -8.79 0.89 0.17
CA VAL A 46 -9.11 2.10 0.95
C VAL A 46 -7.83 2.80 1.42
N HIS A 47 -6.88 2.05 1.97
CA HIS A 47 -5.63 2.60 2.48
C HIS A 47 -4.72 3.08 1.33
N ILE A 48 -4.71 2.40 0.18
CA ILE A 48 -4.00 2.86 -1.03
C ILE A 48 -4.59 4.19 -1.53
N ALA A 49 -5.92 4.32 -1.56
CA ALA A 49 -6.56 5.57 -1.97
C ALA A 49 -6.21 6.73 -1.02
N GLN A 50 -6.13 6.47 0.29
CA GLN A 50 -5.73 7.45 1.30
C GLN A 50 -4.24 7.82 1.17
N LEU A 51 -3.36 6.82 0.97
CA LEU A 51 -1.93 7.04 0.74
C LEU A 51 -1.71 7.90 -0.50
N ARG A 52 -2.34 7.59 -1.64
CA ARG A 52 -2.23 8.41 -2.86
C ARG A 52 -2.61 9.86 -2.62
N LYS A 53 -3.68 10.12 -1.86
CA LYS A 53 -4.09 11.50 -1.50
C LYS A 53 -3.02 12.20 -0.67
N LYS A 54 -2.44 11.51 0.32
CA LYS A 54 -1.43 12.08 1.22
C LYS A 54 -0.06 12.26 0.55
N LEU A 55 0.26 11.42 -0.42
CA LEU A 55 1.50 11.44 -1.19
C LEU A 55 1.43 12.33 -2.44
N ALA A 56 0.28 12.92 -2.76
CA ALA A 56 0.05 13.70 -3.99
C ALA A 56 1.01 14.88 -4.20
N HIS A 57 1.67 15.37 -3.16
CA HIS A 57 2.67 16.44 -3.22
C HIS A 57 4.11 15.95 -3.00
N SER A 58 4.34 14.65 -3.12
CA SER A 58 5.66 14.02 -3.00
C SER A 58 6.11 13.44 -4.35
N ASN A 59 7.39 13.09 -4.45
CA ASN A 59 7.94 12.38 -5.62
C ASN A 59 7.71 10.86 -5.51
N VAL A 60 6.69 10.42 -4.78
CA VAL A 60 6.38 9.01 -4.56
C VAL A 60 4.98 8.76 -5.07
N GLU A 61 4.85 7.79 -5.96
CA GLU A 61 3.57 7.41 -6.54
C GLU A 61 3.32 5.92 -6.32
N ILE A 62 2.05 5.56 -6.15
CA ILE A 62 1.61 4.18 -6.07
C ILE A 62 0.79 3.89 -7.32
N GLU A 63 1.25 2.99 -8.17
CA GLU A 63 0.56 2.61 -9.41
C GLU A 63 -0.34 1.38 -9.18
N THR A 64 -1.43 1.31 -9.95
CA THR A 64 -2.22 0.08 -10.05
C THR A 64 -1.69 -0.74 -11.21
N VAL A 65 -1.28 -1.98 -10.96
CA VAL A 65 -0.94 -2.95 -11.99
C VAL A 65 -2.14 -3.87 -12.19
N LEU A 66 -2.83 -3.69 -13.32
CA LEU A 66 -4.07 -4.40 -13.64
C LEU A 66 -3.89 -5.93 -13.55
N GLY A 67 -4.82 -6.59 -12.86
CA GLY A 67 -4.78 -8.03 -12.63
C GLY A 67 -3.75 -8.51 -11.60
N VAL A 68 -2.90 -7.61 -11.07
CA VAL A 68 -1.85 -7.96 -10.09
C VAL A 68 -2.11 -7.28 -8.75
N GLY A 69 -2.07 -5.95 -8.69
CA GLY A 69 -2.21 -5.21 -7.43
C GLY A 69 -1.56 -3.84 -7.49
N TYR A 70 -0.70 -3.52 -6.53
CA TYR A 70 -0.12 -2.18 -6.36
C TYR A 70 1.40 -2.21 -6.31
N LYS A 71 2.03 -1.15 -6.81
CA LYS A 71 3.50 -1.00 -6.88
C LYS A 71 3.88 0.41 -6.48
N LEU A 72 4.91 0.55 -5.65
CA LEU A 72 5.54 1.85 -5.42
C LEU A 72 6.47 2.21 -6.57
N VAL A 73 6.28 3.40 -7.13
CA VAL A 73 7.17 4.03 -8.10
C VAL A 73 7.60 5.39 -7.57
N THR A 74 8.58 5.99 -8.23
CA THR A 74 9.20 7.27 -7.82
C THR A 74 9.45 8.11 -9.04
#